data_AF-A0A2U1CDT3-F1
#
_entry.id   AF-A0A2U1CDT3-F1
#
_cell.length_a   1.000
_cell.length_b   1.000
_cell.length_c   1.000
_cell.angle_alpha   90.00
_cell.angle_beta   90.00
_cell.angle_gamma   90.00
#
_symmetry.space_group_name_H-M   'P 1'
#
loop_
_entity.id
_entity.type
_entity.pdbx_description
1 polymer ?
#
loop_
_entity_poly.entity_id
_entity_poly.type
_entity_poly.pdbx_seq_one_letter_code
_entity_poly.pdbx_strand_id
1 'polypeptide(L)'
;MPDMVKIAAIAVAAALCAVVVKKNVAELGMVLALCAGAIILSCSLGALEGVKELMDTLADTAGLSPAVLAPVVKTVGIAVLTRVSAELCRDAKEGGIAAFVETAGAAAALLVSLPLLKTVLSMVTGLL
;
A
#
# COMPACT_ATOMS: atom_id res chain seq x y z
N MET A 1 -17.13 -2.22 -10.89
CA MET A 1 -17.48 -0.90 -11.47
C MET A 1 -18.06 0.09 -10.47
N PRO A 2 -19.09 -0.22 -9.65
CA PRO A 2 -19.71 0.76 -8.75
C PRO A 2 -18.77 1.29 -7.66
N ASP A 3 -17.79 0.49 -7.21
CA ASP A 3 -16.82 0.90 -6.19
C ASP A 3 -15.91 2.04 -6.63
N MET A 4 -15.49 2.06 -7.89
CA MET A 4 -14.59 3.09 -8.40
C MET A 4 -15.30 4.45 -8.52
N VAL A 5 -16.60 4.43 -8.83
CA VAL A 5 -17.45 5.63 -8.83
C VAL A 5 -17.64 6.15 -7.40
N LYS A 6 -17.89 5.26 -6.43
CA LYS A 6 -17.98 5.65 -5.01
C LYS A 6 -16.67 6.25 -4.49
N ILE A 7 -15.55 5.61 -4.78
CA ILE A 7 -14.21 6.09 -4.40
C ILE A 7 -13.95 7.46 -5.00
N ALA A 8 -14.23 7.65 -6.30
CA ALA A 8 -14.05 8.94 -6.96
C ALA A 8 -14.93 10.04 -6.34
N ALA A 9 -16.20 9.74 -6.03
CA ALA A 9 -17.11 10.68 -5.39
C ALA A 9 -16.63 11.09 -3.99
N ILE A 10 -16.19 10.14 -3.17
CA ILE A 10 -15.63 10.40 -1.84
C ILE A 10 -14.35 11.25 -1.95
N ALA A 11 -13.46 10.92 -2.88
CA ALA A 11 -12.22 11.65 -3.10
C ALA A 11 -12.46 13.11 -3.49
N VAL A 12 -13.36 13.35 -4.45
CA VAL A 12 -13.68 14.71 -4.90
C VAL A 12 -14.37 15.50 -3.80
N ALA A 13 -15.35 14.92 -3.10
CA ALA A 13 -16.04 15.58 -2.00
C ALA A 13 -15.07 15.94 -0.87
N ALA A 14 -14.22 15.00 -0.46
CA ALA A 14 -13.22 15.23 0.57
C ALA A 14 -12.18 16.28 0.16
N ALA A 15 -11.71 16.26 -1.08
CA ALA A 15 -10.77 17.26 -1.58
C ALA A 15 -11.36 18.67 -1.55
N LEU A 16 -12.62 18.82 -1.98
CA LEU A 16 -13.34 20.11 -1.92
C LEU A 16 -13.49 20.58 -0.47
N CYS A 17 -13.92 19.71 0.44
CA CYS A 17 -14.01 20.03 1.87
C CYS A 17 -12.65 20.41 2.46
N ALA A 18 -11.59 19.67 2.16
CA ALA A 18 -10.25 19.93 2.65
C ALA A 18 -9.72 21.30 2.17
N VAL A 19 -9.94 21.67 0.90
CA VAL A 19 -9.55 22.98 0.35
C VAL A 19 -10.28 24.13 1.06
N VAL A 20 -11.59 23.98 1.31
CA VAL A 20 -12.38 25.00 2.02
C VAL A 20 -11.94 25.15 3.47
N VAL A 21 -11.64 24.04 4.16
CA VAL A 21 -11.18 24.05 5.55
C VAL A 21 -9.76 24.60 5.66
N LYS A 22 -8.84 24.23 4.75
CA LYS A 22 -7.45 24.74 4.72
C LYS A 22 -7.39 26.27 4.62
N LYS A 23 -8.41 26.94 4.07
CA LYS A 23 -8.50 28.42 4.05
C LYS A 23 -8.67 29.04 5.44
N ASN A 24 -9.26 28.33 6.40
CA ASN A 24 -9.46 28.82 7.77
C ASN A 24 -8.44 28.20 8.73
N VAL A 25 -8.28 26.87 8.71
CA VAL A 25 -7.39 26.12 9.61
C VAL A 25 -6.66 25.03 8.80
N ALA A 26 -5.38 25.24 8.54
CA ALA A 26 -4.57 24.33 7.72
C ALA A 26 -4.46 22.92 8.33
N GLU A 27 -4.37 22.81 9.65
CA GLU A 27 -4.24 21.54 10.39
C GLU A 27 -5.49 20.65 10.22
N LEU A 28 -6.69 21.23 10.34
CA LEU A 28 -7.94 20.50 10.15
C LEU A 28 -8.08 19.98 8.72
N GLY A 29 -7.59 20.73 7.74
CA GLY A 29 -7.58 20.29 6.34
C GLY A 29 -6.68 19.08 6.09
N MET A 30 -5.59 18.93 6.85
CA MET A 30 -4.71 17.76 6.78
C MET A 30 -5.33 16.53 7.44
N VAL A 31 -5.95 16.70 8.61
CA VAL A 31 -6.71 15.62 9.27
C VAL A 31 -7.83 15.10 8.36
N LEU A 32 -8.52 16.01 7.67
CA LEU A 32 -9.61 15.66 6.75
C LEU A 32 -9.09 14.90 5.51
N ALA A 33 -7.94 15.29 4.96
CA ALA A 33 -7.27 14.57 3.89
C ALA A 33 -6.82 13.16 4.33
N LEU A 34 -6.30 13.04 5.56
CA LEU A 34 -5.92 11.75 6.14
C LEU A 34 -7.12 10.82 6.32
N CYS A 35 -8.22 11.32 6.90
CA CYS A 35 -9.46 10.56 7.06
C CYS A 35 -10.02 10.11 5.72
N ALA A 36 -10.05 11.01 4.72
CA ALA A 36 -10.51 10.67 3.38
C ALA A 36 -9.63 9.62 2.71
N GLY A 37 -8.31 9.78 2.80
CA GLY A 37 -7.34 8.79 2.33
C GLY A 37 -7.56 7.42 2.98
N ALA A 38 -7.77 7.38 4.31
CA ALA A 38 -8.06 6.14 5.02
C ALA A 38 -9.35 5.47 4.54
N ILE A 39 -10.44 6.24 4.34
CA ILE A 39 -11.70 5.72 3.81
C ILE A 39 -11.53 5.17 2.39
N ILE A 40 -10.86 5.91 1.50
CA ILE A 40 -10.59 5.49 0.13
C ILE A 40 -9.77 4.20 0.09
N LEU A 41 -8.74 4.12 0.95
CA LEU A 41 -7.91 2.93 1.07
C LEU A 41 -8.72 1.74 1.60
N SER A 42 -9.57 1.98 2.61
CA SER A 42 -10.51 0.98 3.16
C SER A 42 -11.44 0.42 2.08
N CYS A 43 -11.99 1.27 1.22
CA CYS A 43 -12.81 0.83 0.08
C CYS A 43 -11.99 0.00 -0.94
N SER A 44 -10.70 0.30 -1.11
CA SER A 44 -9.82 -0.49 -1.97
C SER A 44 -9.45 -1.87 -1.40
N LEU A 45 -9.60 -2.10 -0.09
CA LEU A 45 -9.33 -3.43 0.49
C LEU A 45 -10.27 -4.51 -0.05
N GLY A 46 -11.50 -4.17 -0.45
CA GLY A 46 -12.40 -5.13 -1.11
C GLY A 46 -11.86 -5.64 -2.45
N ALA A 47 -11.04 -4.85 -3.15
CA ALA A 47 -10.35 -5.30 -4.37
C ALA A 47 -9.21 -6.28 -4.06
N LEU A 48 -8.66 -6.25 -2.83
CA LEU A 48 -7.63 -7.21 -2.39
C LEU A 48 -8.20 -8.60 -2.12
N GLU A 49 -9.51 -8.75 -1.87
CA GLU A 49 -10.14 -10.07 -1.69
C GLU A 49 -9.98 -10.95 -2.94
N GLY A 50 -10.22 -10.40 -4.13
CA GLY A 50 -10.00 -11.14 -5.38
C GLY A 50 -8.53 -11.53 -5.61
N VAL A 51 -7.60 -10.68 -5.16
CA VAL A 51 -6.16 -11.01 -5.19
C VAL A 51 -5.87 -12.15 -4.22
N LYS A 52 -6.44 -12.12 -3.01
CA LYS A 52 -6.26 -13.18 -2.01
C LYS A 52 -6.84 -14.51 -2.48
N GLU A 53 -8.03 -14.50 -3.07
CA GLU A 53 -8.67 -15.72 -3.61
C GLU A 53 -7.85 -16.32 -4.75
N LEU A 54 -7.30 -15.48 -5.63
CA LEU A 54 -6.37 -15.92 -6.68
C LEU A 54 -5.09 -16.52 -6.06
N MET A 55 -4.54 -15.90 -5.02
CA MET A 55 -3.37 -16.40 -4.29
C MET A 55 -3.66 -17.76 -3.64
N ASP A 56 -4.80 -17.91 -2.95
CA ASP A 56 -5.22 -19.18 -2.34
C ASP A 56 -5.40 -20.27 -3.42
N THR A 57 -6.00 -19.91 -4.57
CA THR A 57 -6.12 -20.82 -5.72
C THR A 57 -4.75 -21.23 -6.27
N LEU A 58 -3.80 -20.30 -6.40
CA LEU A 58 -2.43 -20.62 -6.84
C LEU A 58 -1.70 -21.52 -5.84
N ALA A 59 -1.89 -21.31 -4.55
CA ALA A 59 -1.30 -22.15 -3.51
C ALA A 59 -1.81 -23.60 -3.60
N ASP A 60 -3.12 -23.77 -3.77
CA ASP A 60 -3.77 -25.09 -3.84
C ASP A 60 -3.48 -25.81 -5.17
N THR A 61 -3.63 -25.09 -6.29
CA THR A 61 -3.56 -25.70 -7.64
C THR A 61 -2.13 -25.89 -8.15
N ALA A 62 -1.23 -24.95 -7.86
CA ALA A 62 0.15 -24.99 -8.33
C ALA A 62 1.14 -25.51 -7.27
N GLY A 63 0.66 -25.89 -6.08
CA GLY A 63 1.49 -26.31 -4.95
C GLY A 63 2.48 -25.23 -4.50
N LEU A 64 2.16 -23.95 -4.76
CA LEU A 64 3.06 -22.84 -4.46
C LEU A 64 3.18 -22.70 -2.94
N SER A 65 4.40 -22.84 -2.42
CA SER A 65 4.65 -22.66 -1.00
C SER A 65 4.29 -21.24 -0.55
N PRO A 66 3.69 -21.07 0.65
CA PRO A 66 3.43 -19.75 1.23
C PRO A 66 4.71 -18.90 1.37
N ALA A 67 5.90 -19.52 1.35
CA ALA A 67 7.18 -18.82 1.29
C ALA A 67 7.37 -17.98 0.01
N VAL A 68 6.69 -18.31 -1.08
CA VAL A 68 6.73 -17.58 -2.37
C VAL A 68 5.65 -16.51 -2.43
N LEU A 69 4.48 -16.82 -1.88
CA LEU A 69 3.29 -15.99 -2.01
C LEU A 69 3.25 -14.83 -1.00
N ALA A 70 3.66 -15.10 0.24
CA ALA A 70 3.65 -14.12 1.31
C ALA A 70 4.54 -12.88 1.02
N PRO A 71 5.73 -13.01 0.42
CA PRO A 71 6.56 -11.86 0.04
C PRO A 71 5.89 -10.92 -0.97
N VAL A 72 5.13 -11.45 -1.94
CA VAL A 72 4.43 -10.64 -2.94
C VAL A 72 3.41 -9.73 -2.28
N VAL A 73 2.52 -10.31 -1.46
CA VAL A 73 1.49 -9.56 -0.74
C VAL A 73 2.09 -8.55 0.24
N LYS A 74 3.13 -8.96 1.00
CA LYS A 74 3.82 -8.06 1.93
C LYS A 74 4.47 -6.88 1.22
N THR A 75 5.07 -7.08 0.05
CA THR A 75 5.73 -6.01 -0.71
C THR A 75 4.71 -4.99 -1.21
N VAL A 76 3.55 -5.43 -1.70
CA VAL A 76 2.45 -4.54 -2.09
C VAL A 76 1.97 -3.73 -0.90
N GLY A 77 1.77 -4.38 0.26
CA GLY A 77 1.37 -3.69 1.49
C GLY A 77 2.38 -2.62 1.93
N ILE A 78 3.67 -2.93 1.89
CA ILE A 78 4.74 -1.97 2.19
C ILE A 78 4.68 -0.79 1.21
N ALA A 79 4.57 -1.04 -0.10
CA ALA A 79 4.54 0.01 -1.11
C ALA A 79 3.35 0.98 -0.90
N VAL A 80 2.16 0.45 -0.59
CA VAL A 80 0.96 1.25 -0.32
C VAL A 80 1.17 2.10 0.93
N LEU A 81 1.60 1.49 2.05
CA LEU A 81 1.82 2.20 3.31
C LEU A 81 2.89 3.29 3.18
N THR A 82 3.99 2.98 2.49
CA THR A 82 5.08 3.93 2.23
C THR A 82 4.59 5.12 1.41
N ARG A 83 3.85 4.89 0.32
CA ARG A 83 3.32 5.99 -0.51
C ARG A 83 2.35 6.87 0.25
N VAL A 84 1.38 6.27 0.95
CA VAL A 84 0.38 7.03 1.72
C VAL A 84 1.06 7.87 2.80
N SER A 85 2.02 7.29 3.53
CA SER A 85 2.73 7.99 4.60
C SER A 85 3.63 9.12 4.06
N ALA A 86 4.35 8.87 2.94
CA ALA A 86 5.21 9.88 2.33
C ALA A 86 4.42 11.06 1.75
N GLU A 87 3.30 10.79 1.07
CA GLU A 87 2.43 11.84 0.54
C GLU A 87 1.79 12.66 1.67
N LEU A 88 1.40 12.03 2.78
CA LEU A 88 0.91 12.76 3.96
C LEU A 88 1.99 13.70 4.54
N CYS A 89 3.23 13.24 4.63
CA CYS A 89 4.35 14.08 5.05
C CYS A 89 4.59 15.24 4.06
N ARG A 90 4.48 15.01 2.75
CA ARG A 90 4.58 16.08 1.74
C ARG A 90 3.45 17.10 1.87
N ASP A 91 2.23 16.63 2.12
CA ASP A 91 1.07 17.50 2.36
C ASP A 91 1.24 18.36 3.62
N ALA A 92 2.04 17.87 4.58
CA ALA A 92 2.48 18.61 5.76
C ALA A 92 3.64 19.58 5.52
N LYS A 93 4.11 19.71 4.28
CA LYS A 93 5.33 20.43 3.90
C LYS A 93 6.62 19.84 4.49
N GLU A 94 6.55 18.61 5.01
CA GLU A 94 7.67 17.85 5.57
C GLU A 94 8.27 16.90 4.52
N GLY A 95 8.78 17.48 3.43
CA GLY A 95 9.38 16.70 2.33
C GLY A 95 10.61 15.88 2.73
N GLY A 96 11.36 16.33 3.75
CA GLY A 96 12.49 15.58 4.29
C GLY A 96 12.03 14.28 4.97
N ILE A 97 11.00 14.35 5.82
CA ILE A 97 10.40 13.17 6.47
C ILE A 97 9.83 12.22 5.42
N ALA A 98 9.16 12.74 4.39
CA ALA A 98 8.65 11.93 3.28
C ALA A 98 9.77 11.11 2.61
N ALA A 99 10.92 11.72 2.33
CA ALA A 99 12.05 11.02 1.72
C ALA A 99 12.62 9.91 2.63
N PHE A 100 12.66 10.13 3.95
CA PHE A 100 13.04 9.08 4.91
C PHE A 100 12.06 7.92 4.92
N VAL A 101 10.75 8.20 4.86
CA VAL A 101 9.69 7.18 4.78
C VAL A 101 9.83 6.36 3.50
N GLU A 102 10.06 7.00 2.35
CA GLU A 102 10.29 6.31 1.07
C GLU A 102 11.52 5.40 1.13
N THR A 103 12.61 5.90 1.72
CA THR A 103 13.86 5.13 1.89
C THR A 103 13.66 3.92 2.80
N ALA A 104 12.96 4.10 3.93
CA ALA A 104 12.65 3.01 4.85
C ALA A 104 11.73 1.96 4.20
N GLY A 105 10.75 2.39 3.40
CA GLY A 105 9.88 1.50 2.63
C GLY A 105 10.64 0.65 1.62
N ALA A 106 11.57 1.26 0.88
CA ALA A 106 12.42 0.55 -0.07
C ALA A 106 13.30 -0.51 0.64
N ALA A 107 13.89 -0.17 1.79
CA ALA A 107 14.66 -1.11 2.59
C ALA A 107 13.79 -2.28 3.11
N ALA A 108 12.58 -1.99 3.60
CA ALA A 108 11.64 -3.01 4.08
C ALA A 108 11.18 -3.96 2.96
N ALA A 109 10.90 -3.43 1.76
CA ALA A 109 10.56 -4.23 0.59
C ALA A 109 11.70 -5.19 0.20
N LEU A 110 12.93 -4.72 0.26
CA LEU A 110 14.15 -5.52 0.06
C LEU A 110 14.25 -6.67 1.08
N LEU A 111 14.04 -6.37 2.37
CA LEU A 111 14.07 -7.38 3.44
C LEU A 111 12.98 -8.44 3.26
N VAL A 112 11.77 -8.05 2.84
CA VAL A 112 10.68 -8.98 2.53
C VAL A 112 10.98 -9.87 1.33
N SER A 113 11.84 -9.43 0.41
CA SER A 113 12.25 -10.20 -0.77
C SER A 113 13.32 -11.26 -0.46
N LEU A 114 14.02 -11.16 0.68
CA LEU A 114 15.03 -12.14 1.12
C LEU A 114 14.57 -13.61 1.16
N PRO A 115 13.39 -13.97 1.72
CA PRO A 115 12.91 -15.36 1.70
C PRO A 115 12.76 -15.93 0.28
N LEU A 116 12.34 -15.11 -0.69
CA LEU A 116 12.30 -15.54 -2.09
C LEU A 116 13.70 -15.87 -2.60
N LEU A 117 14.66 -14.98 -2.36
CA LEU A 117 16.06 -15.19 -2.77
C LEU A 117 16.66 -16.44 -2.13
N LYS A 118 16.36 -16.72 -0.85
CA LYS A 118 16.79 -17.96 -0.18
C LYS A 118 16.20 -19.21 -0.83
N THR A 119 14.93 -19.15 -1.22
CA THR A 119 14.25 -20.27 -1.90
C THR A 119 14.89 -20.55 -3.25
N VAL A 120 15.14 -19.50 -4.04
CA VAL A 120 15.82 -19.61 -5.34
C VAL A 120 17.23 -20.17 -5.17
N LEU A 121 17.99 -19.65 -4.19
CA LEU A 121 19.35 -20.13 -3.91
C LEU A 121 19.35 -21.62 -3.55
N SER A 122 18.44 -22.06 -2.69
CA SER A 122 18.32 -23.47 -2.30
C SER A 122 17.98 -24.39 -3.48
N MET A 123 17.15 -23.92 -4.41
CA MET A 123 16.79 -24.67 -5.62
C MET A 123 18.01 -24.82 -6.55
N VAL A 124 18.80 -23.75 -6.73
CA VAL A 124 20.03 -23.79 -7.55
C VAL A 124 21.08 -24.71 -6.93
N THR A 125 21.31 -24.63 -5.61
CA THR A 125 22.28 -25.49 -4.94
C THR A 125 21.84 -26.96 -4.86
N GLY A 126 20.53 -27.24 -4.86
CA GLY A 126 20.01 -28.61 -4.88
C GLY A 126 20.08 -29.29 -6.25
N LEU A 127 20.33 -28.53 -7.32
CA LEU A 127 20.55 -29.02 -8.68
C LEU A 127 22.04 -29.27 -9.01
N LEU A 128 22.94 -28.82 -8.13
CA LEU A 128 24.40 -28.99 -8.19
C LEU A 128 24.82 -30.22 -7.38
#